data_AF-A0A2N9WSQ0-F1
#
_entry.id   AF-A0A2N9WSQ0-F1
#
_cell.length_a   1.000
_cell.length_b   1.000
_cell.length_c   1.000
_cell.angle_alpha   90.00
_cell.angle_beta   90.00
_cell.angle_gamma   90.00
#
_symmetry.space_group_name_H-M   'P 1'
#
loop_
_entity.id
_entity.type
_entity.pdbx_description
1 polymer ?
#
loop_
_entity_poly.entity_id
_entity_poly.type
_entity_poly.pdbx_seq_one_letter_code
_entity_poly.pdbx_strand_id
1 'polypeptide(L)'
;MAKLIKDFKCILLGQLYPTLLKAGEECPPEHEQNARKWGCLLPEGVAEVEAEATKAELEAVKAEAEAAKAELEAAKAEAEAAKAEAEAAKAEAEAAKAELEAAKAEAEAAKAEVEAAKAEAEAAKAELEAVKAEAEAAKAELEAAKAEAEAAKAEAEAAKAEAAKAEAASKKDDKKNGGNK
;
A
#
# COMPACT_ATOMS: atom_id res chain seq x y z
N MET A 1 24.05 -63.64 -48.63
CA MET A 1 23.13 -64.11 -49.68
C MET A 1 21.79 -63.41 -49.50
N ALA A 2 21.15 -62.95 -50.57
CA ALA A 2 19.89 -62.24 -50.47
C ALA A 2 18.74 -63.24 -50.15
N LYS A 3 17.86 -62.88 -49.21
CA LYS A 3 16.70 -63.71 -48.85
C LYS A 3 15.50 -63.40 -49.73
N LEU A 4 14.79 -64.45 -50.13
CA LEU A 4 13.58 -64.33 -50.93
C LEU A 4 12.45 -63.66 -50.14
N ILE A 5 11.78 -62.64 -50.71
CA ILE A 5 10.60 -61.98 -50.10
C ILE A 5 9.28 -62.62 -50.52
N LYS A 6 9.31 -63.44 -51.56
CA LYS A 6 8.19 -64.24 -52.05
C LYS A 6 8.74 -65.49 -52.73
N ASP A 7 7.88 -66.48 -52.92
CA ASP A 7 8.28 -67.74 -53.54
C ASP A 7 8.90 -67.53 -54.93
N PHE A 8 9.97 -68.25 -55.22
CA PHE A 8 10.71 -68.17 -56.46
C PHE A 8 10.98 -69.56 -57.03
N LYS A 9 10.62 -69.75 -58.30
CA LYS A 9 10.77 -71.03 -58.98
C LYS A 9 11.94 -70.96 -59.94
N CYS A 10 12.96 -71.79 -59.73
CA CYS A 10 14.17 -71.82 -60.56
C CYS A 10 14.68 -73.25 -60.79
N ILE A 11 15.56 -73.44 -61.78
CA ILE A 11 16.19 -74.73 -62.08
C ILE A 11 17.64 -74.66 -61.62
N LEU A 12 17.95 -75.33 -60.51
CA LEU A 12 19.30 -75.37 -59.94
C LEU A 12 20.25 -76.15 -60.85
N LEU A 13 21.53 -75.78 -60.85
CA LEU A 13 22.57 -76.46 -61.63
C LEU A 13 22.61 -77.97 -61.30
N GLY A 14 22.38 -78.81 -62.31
CA GLY A 14 22.30 -80.27 -62.16
C GLY A 14 20.90 -80.85 -61.93
N GLN A 15 19.84 -80.03 -61.88
CA GLN A 15 18.45 -80.50 -61.79
C GLN A 15 17.72 -80.39 -63.12
N LEU A 16 16.91 -81.42 -63.45
CA LEU A 16 16.03 -81.42 -64.64
C LEU A 16 14.67 -80.75 -64.38
N TYR A 17 14.26 -80.61 -63.12
CA TYR A 17 12.95 -80.08 -62.74
C TYR A 17 13.09 -78.79 -61.93
N PRO A 18 12.15 -77.85 -62.09
CA PRO A 18 12.16 -76.60 -61.35
C PRO A 18 11.84 -76.83 -59.87
N THR A 19 12.68 -76.27 -59.01
CA THR A 19 12.53 -76.27 -57.55
C THR A 19 11.84 -74.97 -57.11
N LEU A 20 10.96 -75.07 -56.12
CA LEU A 20 10.27 -73.94 -55.50
C LEU A 20 11.03 -73.54 -54.23
N LEU A 21 11.70 -72.40 -54.26
CA LEU A 21 12.29 -71.77 -53.08
C LEU A 21 11.23 -70.88 -52.41
N LYS A 22 11.02 -71.04 -51.12
CA LYS A 22 10.03 -70.30 -50.34
C LYS A 22 10.56 -68.94 -49.89
N ALA A 23 9.63 -68.02 -49.62
CA ALA A 23 9.96 -66.77 -48.93
C ALA A 23 10.74 -67.04 -47.63
N GLY A 24 11.81 -66.29 -47.40
CA GLY A 24 12.73 -66.44 -46.26
C GLY A 24 13.95 -67.34 -46.51
N GLU A 25 13.93 -68.16 -47.56
CA GLU A 25 15.09 -68.98 -47.96
C GLU A 25 16.17 -68.15 -48.66
N GLU A 26 17.43 -68.58 -48.56
CA GLU A 26 18.55 -67.94 -49.24
C GLU A 26 18.48 -68.21 -50.74
N CYS A 27 18.52 -67.15 -51.56
CA CYS A 27 18.56 -67.28 -53.00
C CYS A 27 19.96 -67.73 -53.45
N PRO A 28 20.08 -68.79 -54.27
CA PRO A 28 21.35 -69.20 -54.86
C PRO A 28 21.97 -68.06 -55.68
N PRO A 29 23.30 -67.85 -55.60
CA PRO A 29 23.98 -66.71 -56.25
C PRO A 29 23.81 -66.71 -57.77
N GLU A 30 23.74 -67.88 -58.39
CA GLU A 30 23.55 -68.08 -59.84
C GLU A 30 22.18 -67.59 -60.34
N HIS A 31 21.19 -67.51 -59.45
CA HIS A 31 19.84 -67.09 -59.79
C HIS A 31 19.47 -65.73 -59.19
N GLU A 32 20.39 -65.08 -58.49
CA GLU A 32 20.13 -63.82 -57.79
C GLU A 32 19.67 -62.71 -58.75
N GLN A 33 20.31 -62.56 -59.91
CA GLN A 33 19.90 -61.57 -60.92
C GLN A 33 18.49 -61.82 -61.46
N ASN A 34 18.13 -63.09 -61.68
CA ASN A 34 16.78 -63.46 -62.09
C ASN A 34 15.79 -63.19 -60.94
N ALA A 35 16.08 -63.65 -59.73
CA ALA A 35 15.22 -63.40 -58.57
C ALA A 35 15.01 -61.89 -58.33
N ARG A 36 16.02 -61.04 -58.51
CA ARG A 36 15.90 -59.57 -58.49
C ARG A 36 14.99 -59.04 -59.59
N LYS A 37 15.20 -59.49 -60.84
CA LYS A 37 14.38 -59.08 -62.01
C LYS A 37 12.90 -59.39 -61.83
N TRP A 38 12.59 -60.51 -61.17
CA TRP A 38 11.21 -60.94 -60.89
C TRP A 38 10.65 -60.38 -59.56
N GLY A 39 11.41 -59.51 -58.88
CA GLY A 39 11.02 -58.90 -57.61
C GLY A 39 10.85 -59.91 -56.48
N CYS A 40 11.60 -61.02 -56.52
CA CYS A 40 11.64 -62.05 -55.50
C CYS A 40 12.66 -61.75 -54.40
N LEU A 41 13.49 -60.72 -54.56
CA LEU A 41 14.46 -60.22 -53.58
C LEU A 41 14.13 -58.77 -53.22
N LEU A 42 14.41 -58.36 -51.98
CA LEU A 42 14.37 -56.95 -51.61
C LEU A 42 15.37 -56.18 -52.49
N PRO A 43 15.00 -54.97 -52.97
CA PRO A 43 15.97 -54.08 -53.59
C PRO A 43 17.08 -53.76 -52.59
N GLU A 44 18.33 -53.74 -53.05
CA GLU A 44 19.46 -53.35 -52.21
C GLU A 44 19.22 -51.93 -51.66
N GLY A 45 19.36 -51.77 -50.34
CA GLY A 45 19.23 -50.47 -49.67
C GLY A 45 17.86 -50.16 -49.06
N VAL A 46 16.78 -50.90 -49.31
CA VAL A 46 15.45 -50.57 -48.72
C VAL A 46 15.48 -50.63 -47.18
N ALA A 47 16.10 -51.66 -46.61
CA ALA A 47 16.25 -51.77 -45.15
C ALA A 47 17.17 -50.68 -44.57
N GLU A 48 18.10 -50.16 -45.36
CA GLU A 48 18.99 -49.06 -44.96
C GLU A 48 18.22 -47.74 -44.98
N VAL A 49 17.42 -47.49 -46.02
CA VAL A 49 16.53 -46.32 -46.12
C VAL A 49 15.48 -46.29 -45.00
N GLU A 50 14.87 -47.43 -44.65
CA GLU A 50 13.93 -47.52 -43.52
C GLU A 50 14.63 -47.27 -42.17
N ALA A 51 15.86 -47.77 -42.00
CA ALA A 51 16.66 -47.51 -40.80
C ALA A 51 17.09 -46.04 -40.69
N GLU A 52 17.43 -45.40 -41.81
CA GLU A 52 17.75 -43.96 -41.83
C GLU A 52 16.52 -43.09 -41.58
N ALA A 53 15.35 -43.45 -42.15
CA ALA A 53 14.09 -42.75 -41.92
C ALA A 53 13.68 -42.82 -40.43
N THR A 54 13.69 -44.00 -39.83
CA THR A 54 13.35 -44.17 -38.40
C THR A 54 14.34 -43.44 -37.48
N LYS A 55 15.63 -43.40 -37.84
CA LYS A 55 16.62 -42.60 -37.12
C LYS A 55 16.34 -41.10 -37.22
N ALA A 56 15.98 -40.61 -38.40
CA ALA A 56 15.62 -39.21 -38.61
C ALA A 56 14.36 -38.81 -37.82
N GLU A 57 13.34 -39.66 -37.80
CA GLU A 57 12.14 -39.46 -36.99
C GLU A 57 12.46 -39.41 -35.50
N LEU A 58 13.31 -40.31 -35.01
CA LEU A 58 13.71 -40.34 -33.60
C LEU A 58 14.51 -39.10 -33.20
N GLU A 59 15.38 -38.58 -34.07
CA GLU A 59 16.09 -37.33 -33.84
C GLU A 59 15.15 -36.12 -33.86
N ALA A 60 14.15 -36.09 -34.75
CA ALA A 60 13.12 -35.06 -34.77
C ALA A 60 12.31 -35.04 -33.46
N VAL A 61 11.82 -36.20 -33.00
CA VAL A 61 11.08 -36.32 -31.75
C VAL A 61 11.92 -35.87 -30.54
N LYS A 62 13.22 -36.19 -30.51
CA LYS A 62 14.12 -35.69 -29.46
C LYS A 62 14.24 -34.17 -29.50
N ALA A 63 14.40 -33.58 -30.68
CA ALA A 63 14.50 -32.13 -30.81
C ALA A 63 13.21 -31.43 -30.35
N GLU A 64 12.04 -31.97 -30.70
CA GLU A 64 10.76 -31.47 -30.22
C GLU A 64 10.61 -31.59 -28.69
N ALA A 65 11.04 -32.71 -28.11
CA ALA A 65 11.01 -32.91 -26.66
C ALA A 65 11.92 -31.92 -25.91
N GLU A 66 13.13 -31.65 -26.42
CA GLU A 66 14.03 -30.66 -25.84
C GLU A 66 13.47 -29.23 -26.00
N ALA A 67 12.85 -28.90 -27.13
CA ALA A 67 12.20 -27.61 -27.33
C ALA A 67 11.03 -27.42 -26.34
N ALA A 68 10.14 -28.41 -26.21
CA ALA A 68 9.02 -28.35 -25.27
C ALA A 68 9.48 -28.24 -23.82
N LYS A 69 10.60 -28.89 -23.47
CA LYS A 69 11.22 -28.76 -22.14
C LYS A 69 11.74 -27.34 -21.89
N ALA A 70 12.39 -26.74 -22.89
CA ALA A 70 12.87 -25.36 -22.78
C ALA A 70 11.71 -24.36 -22.63
N GLU A 71 10.63 -24.54 -23.39
CA GLU A 71 9.41 -23.71 -23.26
C GLU A 71 8.77 -23.85 -21.88
N LEU A 72 8.70 -25.07 -21.34
CA LEU A 72 8.15 -25.32 -20.01
C LEU A 72 9.00 -24.68 -18.89
N GLU A 73 10.32 -24.71 -19.01
CA GLU A 73 11.21 -24.03 -18.05
C GLU A 73 11.10 -22.50 -18.17
N ALA A 74 10.95 -21.95 -19.38
CA ALA A 74 10.71 -20.53 -19.58
C ALA A 74 9.37 -20.09 -18.95
N ALA A 75 8.29 -20.84 -19.19
CA ALA A 75 6.98 -20.55 -18.62
C ALA A 75 6.97 -20.62 -17.08
N LYS A 76 7.74 -21.55 -16.47
CA LYS A 76 7.92 -21.60 -15.01
C LYS A 76 8.65 -20.36 -14.50
N ALA A 77 9.70 -19.92 -15.19
CA ALA A 77 10.44 -18.72 -14.79
C ALA A 77 9.56 -17.46 -14.86
N GLU A 78 8.75 -17.33 -15.90
CA GLU A 78 7.76 -16.24 -16.03
C GLU A 78 6.71 -16.28 -14.92
N ALA A 79 6.19 -17.47 -14.57
CA ALA A 79 5.22 -17.63 -13.50
C ALA A 79 5.79 -17.25 -12.12
N GLU A 80 7.04 -17.62 -11.84
CA GLU A 80 7.72 -17.23 -10.59
C GLU A 80 8.00 -15.73 -10.55
N ALA A 81 8.39 -15.12 -11.67
CA ALA A 81 8.57 -13.67 -11.77
C ALA A 81 7.24 -12.92 -11.51
N ALA A 82 6.15 -13.33 -12.16
CA ALA A 82 4.84 -12.72 -11.97
C ALA A 82 4.34 -12.87 -10.51
N LYS A 83 4.64 -14.00 -9.86
CA LYS A 83 4.33 -14.21 -8.44
C LYS A 83 5.13 -13.27 -7.54
N ALA A 84 6.42 -13.07 -7.82
CA ALA A 84 7.24 -12.13 -7.07
C ALA A 84 6.75 -10.68 -7.21
N GLU A 85 6.37 -10.28 -8.43
CA GLU A 85 5.77 -8.95 -8.69
C GLU A 85 4.45 -8.77 -7.93
N ALA A 86 3.58 -9.79 -7.92
CA ALA A 86 2.31 -9.74 -7.19
C ALA A 86 2.51 -9.60 -5.66
N GLU A 87 3.48 -10.31 -5.09
CA GLU A 87 3.82 -10.18 -3.67
C GLU A 87 4.42 -8.81 -3.35
N ALA A 88 5.25 -8.26 -4.23
CA ALA A 88 5.79 -6.90 -4.08
C ALA A 88 4.68 -5.85 -4.11
N ALA A 89 3.78 -5.91 -5.09
CA ALA A 89 2.64 -5.00 -5.20
C ALA A 89 1.71 -5.08 -3.98
N LYS A 90 1.52 -6.28 -3.43
CA LYS A 90 0.75 -6.47 -2.18
C LYS A 90 1.42 -5.82 -0.98
N ALA A 91 2.75 -5.94 -0.86
CA ALA A 91 3.50 -5.29 0.22
C ALA A 91 3.43 -3.76 0.12
N GLU A 92 3.54 -3.21 -1.09
CA GLU A 92 3.37 -1.77 -1.33
C GLU A 92 1.96 -1.28 -0.97
N ALA A 93 0.92 -2.05 -1.33
CA ALA A 93 -0.46 -1.70 -0.99
C ALA A 93 -0.71 -1.69 0.53
N GLU A 94 -0.16 -2.66 1.27
CA GLU A 94 -0.25 -2.69 2.73
C GLU A 94 0.52 -1.52 3.38
N ALA A 95 1.69 -1.17 2.85
CA ALA A 95 2.46 -0.01 3.32
C ALA A 95 1.67 1.30 3.11
N ALA A 96 1.14 1.52 1.90
CA ALA A 96 0.34 2.71 1.59
C ALA A 96 -0.92 2.82 2.48
N LYS A 97 -1.55 1.67 2.80
CA LYS A 97 -2.68 1.63 3.73
C LYS A 97 -2.28 2.03 5.14
N ALA A 98 -1.13 1.57 5.62
CA ALA A 98 -0.62 1.96 6.95
C ALA A 98 -0.29 3.45 7.02
N GLU A 99 0.33 4.02 5.98
CA GLU A 99 0.60 5.46 5.89
C GLU A 99 -0.69 6.29 5.91
N LEU A 100 -1.72 5.84 5.18
CA LEU A 100 -3.02 6.52 5.15
C LEU A 100 -3.73 6.50 6.51
N GLU A 101 -3.66 5.39 7.24
CA GLU A 101 -4.22 5.31 8.61
C GLU A 101 -3.44 6.21 9.59
N ALA A 102 -2.10 6.27 9.48
CA ALA A 102 -1.28 7.18 10.28
C ALA A 102 -1.63 8.66 10.00
N ALA A 103 -1.76 9.04 8.73
CA ALA A 103 -2.15 10.40 8.35
C ALA A 103 -3.55 10.79 8.86
N LYS A 104 -4.50 9.86 8.86
CA LYS A 104 -5.83 10.10 9.47
C LYS A 104 -5.73 10.32 10.97
N ALA A 105 -4.94 9.53 11.68
CA ALA A 105 -4.75 9.67 13.12
C ALA A 105 -4.11 11.03 13.46
N GLU A 106 -3.12 11.47 12.69
CA GLU A 106 -2.50 12.79 12.83
C GLU A 106 -3.50 13.92 12.59
N ALA A 107 -4.34 13.82 11.54
CA ALA A 107 -5.36 14.81 11.25
C ALA A 107 -6.42 14.93 12.36
N GLU A 108 -6.86 13.81 12.93
CA GLU A 108 -7.79 13.82 14.06
C GLU A 108 -7.16 14.41 15.33
N ALA A 109 -5.88 14.13 15.59
CA ALA A 109 -5.14 14.72 16.70
C ALA A 109 -5.02 16.25 16.54
N ALA A 110 -4.60 16.73 15.37
CA ALA A 110 -4.50 18.15 15.08
C ALA A 110 -5.86 18.87 15.20
N LYS A 111 -6.95 18.22 14.78
CA LYS A 111 -8.30 18.74 14.96
C LYS A 111 -8.67 18.88 16.44
N ALA A 112 -8.32 17.89 17.27
CA ALA A 112 -8.55 17.95 18.71
C ALA A 112 -7.74 19.08 19.37
N GLU A 113 -6.48 19.29 18.97
CA GLU A 113 -5.65 20.39 19.46
C GLU A 113 -6.24 21.77 19.09
N VAL A 114 -6.75 21.92 17.87
CA VAL A 114 -7.42 23.17 17.43
C VAL A 114 -8.68 23.44 18.26
N GLU A 115 -9.50 22.43 18.54
CA GLU A 115 -10.70 22.59 19.37
C GLU A 115 -10.34 22.93 20.82
N ALA A 116 -9.29 22.31 21.38
CA ALA A 116 -8.79 22.65 22.71
C ALA A 116 -8.29 24.11 22.78
N ALA A 117 -7.48 24.53 21.81
CA ALA A 117 -6.98 25.91 21.75
C ALA A 117 -8.12 26.95 21.61
N LYS A 118 -9.18 26.63 20.87
CA LYS A 118 -10.38 27.48 20.81
C LYS A 118 -11.08 27.59 22.17
N ALA A 119 -11.23 26.47 22.88
CA ALA A 119 -11.86 26.47 24.19
C ALA A 119 -11.04 27.30 25.21
N GLU A 120 -9.71 27.17 25.19
CA GLU A 120 -8.81 27.98 26.02
C GLU A 120 -8.92 29.47 25.68
N ALA A 121 -8.98 29.83 24.39
CA ALA A 121 -9.13 31.21 23.97
C ALA A 121 -10.47 31.83 24.40
N GLU A 122 -11.57 31.07 24.35
CA GLU A 122 -12.87 31.52 24.84
C GLU A 122 -12.89 31.67 26.37
N ALA A 123 -12.25 30.76 27.10
CA ALA A 123 -12.09 30.88 28.56
C ALA A 123 -11.29 32.14 28.93
N ALA A 124 -10.16 32.38 28.27
CA ALA A 124 -9.33 33.57 28.51
C ALA A 124 -10.08 34.88 28.20
N LYS A 125 -10.93 34.89 27.15
CA LYS A 125 -11.80 36.04 26.87
C LYS A 125 -12.81 36.28 27.99
N ALA A 126 -13.43 35.22 28.51
CA ALA A 126 -14.38 35.33 29.61
C ALA A 126 -13.72 35.86 30.89
N GLU A 127 -12.52 35.38 31.22
CA GLU A 127 -11.73 35.90 32.34
C GLU A 127 -11.38 37.38 32.16
N LEU A 128 -10.96 37.79 30.95
CA LEU A 128 -10.67 39.18 30.66
C LEU A 128 -11.90 40.09 30.85
N GLU A 129 -13.07 39.66 30.40
CA GLU A 129 -14.32 40.40 30.59
C GLU A 129 -14.72 40.48 32.07
N ALA A 130 -14.50 39.42 32.85
CA ALA A 130 -14.72 39.44 34.30
C ALA A 130 -13.80 40.46 35.00
N VAL A 131 -12.49 40.44 34.69
CA VAL A 131 -11.52 41.39 35.25
C VAL A 131 -11.88 42.84 34.89
N LYS A 132 -12.35 43.10 33.65
CA LYS A 132 -12.83 44.43 33.27
C LYS A 132 -14.04 44.86 34.10
N ALA A 133 -15.00 43.97 34.32
CA ALA A 133 -16.17 44.26 35.14
C ALA A 133 -15.80 44.57 36.60
N GLU A 134 -14.88 43.80 37.18
CA GLU A 134 -14.34 44.06 38.54
C GLU A 134 -13.61 45.41 38.61
N ALA A 135 -12.82 45.75 37.59
CA ALA A 135 -12.12 47.03 37.54
C ALA A 135 -13.09 48.22 37.44
N GLU A 136 -14.17 48.11 36.67
CA GLU A 136 -15.21 49.14 36.60
C GLU A 136 -15.98 49.27 37.92
N ALA A 137 -16.29 48.16 38.59
CA ALA A 137 -16.91 48.18 39.92
C ALA A 137 -16.00 48.88 40.95
N ALA A 138 -14.72 48.53 41.00
CA ALA A 138 -13.76 49.16 41.91
C ALA A 138 -13.60 50.67 41.65
N LYS A 139 -13.64 51.11 40.39
CA LYS A 139 -13.66 52.54 40.04
C LYS A 139 -14.92 53.23 40.59
N ALA A 140 -16.09 52.61 40.45
CA ALA A 140 -17.33 53.17 40.96
C ALA A 140 -17.32 53.30 42.49
N GLU A 141 -16.81 52.29 43.21
CA GLU A 141 -16.64 52.34 44.66
C GLU A 141 -15.67 53.45 45.10
N LEU A 142 -14.55 53.62 44.37
CA LEU A 142 -13.60 54.70 44.64
C LEU A 142 -14.23 56.08 44.47
N GLU A 143 -15.01 56.29 43.41
CA GLU A 143 -15.70 57.56 43.18
C GLU A 143 -16.77 57.83 44.25
N ALA A 144 -17.51 56.81 44.69
CA ALA A 144 -18.45 56.93 45.80
C ALA A 144 -17.75 57.32 47.11
N ALA A 145 -16.64 56.65 47.46
CA ALA A 145 -15.87 56.95 48.67
C ALA A 145 -15.29 58.38 48.65
N LYS A 146 -14.85 58.87 47.49
CA LYS A 146 -14.43 60.28 47.33
C LYS A 146 -15.58 61.25 47.58
N ALA A 147 -16.77 60.97 47.05
CA ALA A 147 -17.94 61.81 47.26
C ALA A 147 -18.36 61.86 48.75
N GLU A 148 -18.34 60.71 49.44
CA GLU A 148 -18.60 60.64 50.88
C GLU A 148 -17.56 61.44 51.69
N ALA A 149 -16.28 61.33 51.34
CA ALA A 149 -15.21 62.09 52.00
C ALA A 149 -15.37 63.61 51.84
N GLU A 150 -15.74 64.08 50.63
CA GLU A 150 -16.02 65.50 50.39
C GLU A 150 -17.27 65.98 51.16
N ALA A 151 -18.33 65.17 51.23
CA ALA A 151 -19.52 65.47 52.03
C ALA A 151 -19.18 65.59 53.53
N ALA A 152 -18.46 64.62 54.09
CA ALA A 152 -18.03 64.65 55.49
C ALA A 152 -17.14 65.87 55.81
N LYS A 153 -16.28 66.25 54.87
CA LYS A 153 -15.46 67.47 54.99
C LYS A 153 -16.33 68.73 55.01
N ALA A 154 -17.33 68.83 54.15
CA ALA A 154 -18.27 69.95 54.13
C ALA A 154 -19.08 70.04 55.44
N GLU A 155 -19.57 68.91 55.96
CA GLU A 155 -20.26 68.84 57.24
C GLU A 155 -19.36 69.29 58.41
N ALA A 156 -18.10 68.85 58.44
CA ALA A 156 -17.14 69.25 59.45
C ALA A 156 -16.85 70.76 59.42
N GLU A 157 -16.72 71.36 58.23
CA GLU A 157 -16.55 72.81 58.08
C GLU A 157 -17.79 73.59 58.52
N ALA A 158 -19.00 73.10 58.20
CA ALA A 158 -20.25 73.70 58.66
C ALA A 158 -20.37 73.64 60.19
N ALA A 159 -20.05 72.50 60.81
CA ALA A 159 -20.06 72.35 62.27
C ALA A 159 -19.07 73.30 62.96
N LYS A 160 -17.85 73.46 62.41
CA LYS A 160 -16.88 74.45 62.91
C LYS A 160 -17.43 75.88 62.83
N ALA A 161 -18.07 76.24 61.71
CA ALA A 161 -18.65 77.56 61.54
C ALA A 161 -19.78 77.84 62.55
N GLU A 162 -20.65 76.86 62.79
CA GLU A 162 -21.70 76.95 63.81
C GLU A 162 -21.13 77.08 65.23
N ALA A 163 -20.11 76.28 65.57
CA ALA A 163 -19.41 76.38 66.85
C ALA A 163 -18.80 77.78 67.06
N ALA A 164 -18.14 78.33 66.03
CA ALA A 164 -17.57 79.67 66.08
C ALA A 164 -18.64 80.77 66.27
N LYS A 165 -19.81 80.63 65.64
CA LYS A 165 -20.96 81.54 65.87
C LYS A 165 -21.47 81.45 67.30
N ALA A 166 -21.62 80.24 67.84
CA ALA A 166 -22.08 80.03 69.21
C ALA A 166 -21.11 80.65 70.24
N GLU A 167 -19.80 80.48 70.05
CA GLU A 167 -18.79 81.14 70.89
C GLU A 167 -18.80 82.68 70.77
N ALA A 168 -19.08 83.22 69.57
CA ALA A 168 -19.21 84.66 69.39
C ALA A 168 -20.48 85.22 70.05
N ALA A 169 -21.56 84.43 70.12
CA ALA A 169 -22.78 84.80 70.80
C ALA A 169 -22.60 84.82 72.32
N SER A 170 -22.00 83.77 72.92
CA SER A 170 -21.75 83.72 74.36
C SER A 170 -20.89 84.90 74.86
N LYS A 171 -19.84 85.27 74.10
CA LYS A 171 -19.01 86.45 74.40
C LYS A 171 -19.76 87.78 74.35
N LYS A 172 -20.86 87.89 73.58
CA LYS A 172 -21.70 89.10 73.54
C LYS A 172 -22.65 89.17 74.74
N ASP A 173 -23.15 88.04 75.21
CA ASP A 173 -24.04 87.97 76.37
C ASP A 173 -23.30 88.25 77.69
N ASP A 174 -22.07 87.75 77.86
CA ASP A 174 -21.20 88.12 79.00
C ASP A 174 -20.92 89.63 79.06
N LYS A 175 -20.73 90.28 77.90
CA LYS A 175 -20.46 91.72 77.80
C LYS A 175 -21.70 92.60 78.07
N LYS A 176 -22.92 92.06 77.88
CA LYS A 176 -24.18 92.72 78.25
C LYS A 176 -24.53 92.53 79.74
N ASN A 177 -24.13 91.41 80.36
CA ASN A 177 -24.45 91.10 81.75
C ASN A 177 -23.41 91.65 82.76
N GLY A 178 -22.17 91.94 82.33
CA GLY A 178 -21.14 92.58 83.15
C GLY A 178 -21.29 94.10 83.37
N GLY A 179 -22.36 94.71 82.84
CA GLY A 179 -22.64 96.15 82.98
C GLY A 179 -23.58 96.54 84.12
N ASN A 180 -23.99 95.59 84.98
CA ASN A 180 -24.89 95.86 86.10
C ASN A 180 -24.37 95.26 87.41
N LYS A 181 -23.27 95.85 87.92
CA LYS A 181 -22.95 95.97 89.36
C LYS A 181 -21.73 96.85 89.55
#